data_AF-A0AAW2K6M7-F1
#
_entry.id   AF-A0AAW2K6M7-F1
#
_cell.length_a   1.000
_cell.length_b   1.000
_cell.length_c   1.000
_cell.angle_alpha   90.00
_cell.angle_beta   90.00
_cell.angle_gamma   90.00
#
_symmetry.space_group_name_H-M   'P 1'
#
loop_
_entity.id
_entity.type
_entity.pdbx_description
1 polymer ?
#
loop_
_entity_poly.entity_id
_entity_poly.type
_entity_poly.pdbx_seq_one_letter_code
_entity_poly.pdbx_strand_id
1 'polypeptide(L)'
;MMNHPKIFKLQPSDNPGTSLVSVPLDGNNYLTWSRSIKIALGVKMKLGLINGKLTQPAEDNEAYERWVRADYIVMSKILNSMSKEIAESFLYTNNARELWLEIEARFGQSNRPMLYQLKREISSIS
;
A
#
# COMPACT_ATOMS: atom_id res chain seq x y z
N MET A 1 -23.53 -9.02 -3.50
CA MET A 1 -23.33 -8.35 -2.19
C MET A 1 -22.29 -9.13 -1.41
N MET A 2 -21.07 -8.61 -1.27
CA MET A 2 -20.01 -9.29 -0.50
C MET A 2 -20.11 -8.87 0.96
N ASN A 3 -20.37 -9.81 1.86
CA ASN A 3 -20.44 -9.57 3.30
C ASN A 3 -19.08 -9.08 3.82
N HIS A 4 -19.03 -7.85 4.32
CA HIS A 4 -17.83 -7.14 4.80
C HIS A 4 -17.39 -7.33 6.28
N PRO A 5 -18.00 -8.17 7.17
CA PRO A 5 -17.69 -8.07 8.61
C PRO A 5 -16.31 -8.65 9.01
N LYS A 6 -15.64 -9.41 8.13
CA LYS A 6 -14.31 -10.00 8.43
C LYS A 6 -13.12 -9.17 7.95
N ILE A 7 -13.30 -8.30 6.97
CA ILE A 7 -12.19 -7.58 6.30
C ILE A 7 -11.56 -6.51 7.22
N PHE A 8 -12.33 -5.97 8.15
CA PHE A 8 -11.89 -4.90 9.05
C PHE A 8 -11.58 -5.36 10.49
N LYS A 9 -11.58 -6.67 10.76
CA LYS A 9 -11.18 -7.17 12.09
C LYS A 9 -9.67 -6.98 12.26
N LEU A 10 -9.27 -6.36 13.36
CA LEU A 10 -7.87 -6.24 13.75
C LEU A 10 -7.29 -7.62 14.01
N GLN A 11 -6.21 -7.94 13.31
CA GLN A 11 -5.40 -9.13 13.60
C GLN A 11 -4.33 -8.79 14.62
N PRO A 12 -3.86 -9.74 15.46
CA PRO A 12 -2.76 -9.50 16.41
C PRO A 12 -1.49 -8.92 15.76
N SER A 13 -1.29 -9.18 14.46
CA SER A 13 -0.17 -8.67 13.65
C SER A 13 -0.39 -7.25 13.11
N ASP A 14 -1.49 -6.57 13.44
CA ASP A 14 -1.79 -5.20 13.02
C ASP A 14 -1.08 -4.12 13.85
N ASN A 15 -0.13 -4.51 14.69
CA ASN A 15 0.70 -3.59 15.45
C ASN A 15 1.35 -2.55 14.50
N PRO A 16 1.16 -1.22 14.71
CA PRO A 16 1.73 -0.18 13.85
C PRO A 16 3.26 -0.16 13.84
N GLY A 17 3.89 -0.66 14.92
CA GLY A 17 5.34 -0.66 15.10
C GLY A 17 6.11 -1.78 14.39
N THR A 18 5.45 -2.75 13.76
CA THR A 18 6.14 -3.80 12.99
C THR A 18 6.34 -3.36 11.55
N SER A 19 7.62 -3.22 11.15
CA SER A 19 7.98 -2.89 9.77
C SER A 19 7.40 -3.92 8.80
N LEU A 20 6.68 -3.44 7.77
CA LEU A 20 6.10 -4.28 6.73
C LEU A 20 7.16 -4.83 5.75
N VAL A 21 8.33 -4.20 5.70
CA VAL A 21 9.40 -4.49 4.75
C VAL A 21 10.75 -4.46 5.46
N SER A 22 11.70 -5.29 5.00
CA SER A 22 13.06 -5.29 5.53
C SER A 22 13.90 -4.11 5.03
N VAL A 23 13.56 -3.56 3.86
CA VAL A 23 14.27 -2.44 3.23
C VAL A 23 13.28 -1.28 3.00
N PRO A 24 13.50 -0.11 3.64
CA PRO A 24 12.66 1.06 3.42
C PRO A 24 12.69 1.55 1.97
N LEU A 25 11.62 2.17 1.49
CA LEU A 25 11.63 2.89 0.21
C LEU A 25 12.69 3.99 0.24
N ASP A 26 13.60 4.00 -0.74
CA ASP A 26 14.72 4.95 -0.88
C ASP A 26 14.69 5.72 -2.22
N GLY A 27 13.63 5.52 -3.00
CA GLY A 27 13.43 6.11 -4.32
C GLY A 27 13.94 5.25 -5.48
N ASN A 28 14.90 4.35 -5.26
CA ASN A 28 15.45 3.46 -6.29
C ASN A 28 14.81 2.08 -6.26
N ASN A 29 14.35 1.64 -5.09
CA ASN A 29 13.85 0.28 -4.87
C ASN A 29 12.32 0.10 -5.01
N TYR A 30 11.61 1.06 -5.64
CA TYR A 30 10.14 1.08 -5.70
C TYR A 30 9.48 -0.24 -6.14
N LEU A 31 10.04 -0.95 -7.14
CA LEU A 31 9.42 -2.19 -7.63
C LEU A 31 9.40 -3.29 -6.57
N THR A 32 10.52 -3.50 -5.90
CA THR A 32 10.67 -4.51 -4.83
C THR A 32 9.85 -4.10 -3.60
N TRP A 33 9.94 -2.84 -3.22
CA TRP A 33 9.19 -2.29 -2.09
C TRP A 33 7.66 -2.38 -2.31
N SER A 34 7.17 -1.91 -3.47
CA SER A 34 5.74 -1.89 -3.78
C SER A 34 5.14 -3.29 -3.86
N ARG A 35 5.90 -4.27 -4.39
CA ARG A 35 5.49 -5.68 -4.38
C ARG A 35 5.38 -6.22 -2.95
N SER A 36 6.33 -5.89 -2.09
CA SER A 36 6.34 -6.34 -0.68
C SER A 36 5.15 -5.78 0.10
N ILE A 37 4.84 -4.49 -0.06
CA ILE A 37 3.64 -3.88 0.53
C ILE A 37 2.35 -4.54 0.02
N LYS A 38 2.22 -4.74 -1.29
CA LYS A 38 1.03 -5.40 -1.88
C LYS A 38 0.82 -6.81 -1.31
N ILE A 39 1.88 -7.59 -1.15
CA ILE A 39 1.82 -8.94 -0.55
C ILE A 39 1.37 -8.85 0.91
N ALA A 40 2.00 -8.00 1.72
CA ALA A 40 1.70 -7.90 3.14
C ALA A 40 0.27 -7.41 3.41
N LEU A 41 -0.24 -6.47 2.61
CA LEU A 41 -1.64 -6.04 2.66
C LEU A 41 -2.60 -7.11 2.12
N GLY A 42 -2.18 -7.88 1.11
CA GLY A 42 -2.95 -8.98 0.53
C GLY A 42 -3.23 -10.09 1.53
N VAL A 43 -2.21 -10.52 2.28
CA VAL A 43 -2.35 -11.53 3.36
C VAL A 43 -3.37 -11.09 4.43
N LYS A 44 -3.48 -9.78 4.65
CA LYS A 44 -4.40 -9.19 5.63
C LYS A 44 -5.77 -8.80 5.05
N MET A 45 -6.02 -9.11 3.78
CA MET A 45 -7.23 -8.70 3.05
C MET A 45 -7.43 -7.16 2.96
N LYS A 46 -6.37 -6.38 3.16
CA LYS A 46 -6.38 -4.91 3.16
C LYS A 46 -5.94 -4.29 1.83
N LEU A 47 -5.49 -5.12 0.88
CA LEU A 47 -5.06 -4.66 -0.46
C LEU A 47 -6.13 -3.83 -1.19
N GLY A 48 -7.41 -4.08 -0.89
CA GLY A 48 -8.54 -3.34 -1.43
C GLY A 48 -8.53 -1.83 -1.13
N LEU A 49 -7.91 -1.42 -0.01
CA LEU A 49 -7.83 -0.02 0.40
C LEU A 49 -6.95 0.79 -0.55
N ILE A 50 -5.78 0.26 -0.95
CA ILE A 50 -4.85 0.97 -1.82
C ILE A 50 -5.19 0.87 -3.32
N ASN A 51 -5.88 -0.19 -3.75
CA ASN A 51 -6.26 -0.37 -5.15
C ASN A 51 -7.68 0.13 -5.48
N GLY A 52 -8.40 0.64 -4.49
CA GLY A 52 -9.75 1.19 -4.65
C GLY A 52 -10.88 0.16 -4.74
N LYS A 53 -10.62 -1.15 -4.57
CA LYS A 53 -11.69 -2.16 -4.51
C LYS A 53 -12.51 -2.09 -3.21
N LEU A 54 -11.95 -1.52 -2.14
CA LEU A 54 -12.66 -1.24 -0.89
C LEU A 54 -12.83 0.27 -0.76
N THR A 55 -13.95 0.79 -1.27
CA THR A 55 -14.30 2.20 -1.19
C THR A 55 -14.74 2.59 0.21
N GLN A 56 -14.56 3.86 0.56
CA GLN A 56 -15.07 4.44 1.80
C GLN A 56 -16.61 4.25 1.86
N PRO A 57 -17.15 3.65 2.93
CA PRO A 57 -18.58 3.58 3.16
C PRO A 57 -19.18 4.98 3.38
N ALA A 58 -20.50 5.10 3.29
CA ALA A 58 -21.20 6.29 3.76
C ALA A 58 -21.04 6.45 5.28
N GLU A 59 -21.04 7.69 5.78
CA GLU A 59 -20.79 8.02 7.19
C GLU A 59 -21.84 7.43 8.15
N ASP A 60 -23.06 7.21 7.66
CA ASP A 60 -24.17 6.59 8.40
C ASP A 60 -24.08 5.05 8.45
N ASN A 61 -23.11 4.46 7.76
CA ASN A 61 -22.91 3.01 7.74
C ASN A 61 -22.10 2.55 8.96
N GLU A 62 -22.55 1.47 9.62
CA GLU A 62 -21.83 0.86 10.75
C GLU A 62 -20.39 0.41 10.44
N ALA A 63 -20.05 0.24 9.16
CA ALA A 63 -18.71 -0.12 8.70
C ALA A 63 -17.77 1.09 8.55
N TYR A 64 -18.27 2.34 8.60
CA TYR A 64 -17.49 3.56 8.36
C TYR A 64 -16.28 3.66 9.29
N GLU A 65 -16.51 3.66 10.60
CA GLU A 65 -15.45 3.76 11.62
C GLU A 65 -14.41 2.62 11.50
N ARG A 66 -14.87 1.42 11.12
CA ARG A 66 -13.98 0.26 10.92
C ARG A 66 -13.13 0.43 9.68
N TRP A 67 -13.70 1.00 8.61
CA TRP A 67 -12.97 1.33 7.39
C TRP A 67 -11.93 2.43 7.65
N VAL A 68 -12.32 3.52 8.30
CA VAL A 68 -11.43 4.64 8.66
C VAL A 68 -10.23 4.16 9.48
N ARG A 69 -10.48 3.33 10.50
CA ARG A 69 -9.41 2.72 11.30
C ARG A 69 -8.47 1.86 10.45
N ALA A 70 -9.02 1.05 9.55
CA ALA A 70 -8.21 0.20 8.68
C ALA A 70 -7.36 1.04 7.71
N ASP A 71 -7.92 2.13 7.19
CA ASP A 71 -7.23 3.08 6.32
C ASP A 71 -6.04 3.73 7.02
N TYR A 72 -6.24 4.29 8.22
CA TYR A 72 -5.14 4.87 9.01
C TYR A 72 -4.03 3.86 9.36
N ILE A 73 -4.38 2.61 9.66
CA ILE A 73 -3.38 1.56 9.89
C ILE A 73 -2.56 1.30 8.63
N VAL A 74 -3.20 1.27 7.46
CA VAL A 74 -2.49 1.07 6.20
C VAL A 74 -1.61 2.27 5.86
N MET A 75 -2.10 3.50 6.05
CA MET A 75 -1.30 4.72 5.88
C MET A 75 -0.06 4.70 6.76
N SER A 76 -0.23 4.49 8.07
CA SER A 76 0.88 4.43 9.03
C SER A 76 1.90 3.36 8.63
N LYS A 77 1.44 2.20 8.18
CA LYS A 77 2.34 1.12 7.76
C LYS A 77 3.10 1.43 6.47
N ILE A 78 2.49 2.14 5.53
CA ILE A 78 3.16 2.60 4.31
C ILE A 78 4.21 3.67 4.67
N LEU A 79 3.84 4.68 5.45
CA LEU A 79 4.75 5.75 5.88
C LEU A 79 5.92 5.24 6.73
N ASN A 80 5.68 4.26 7.61
CA ASN A 80 6.74 3.64 8.41
C ASN A 80 7.66 2.70 7.60
N SER A 81 7.31 2.42 6.34
CA SER A 81 8.08 1.53 5.45
C SER A 81 8.96 2.28 4.46
N MET A 82 9.12 3.59 4.62
CA MET A 82 9.92 4.45 3.74
C MET A 82 10.97 5.22 4.56
N SER A 83 12.01 5.73 3.90
CA SER A 83 12.96 6.63 4.55
C SER A 83 12.23 7.86 5.08
N LYS A 84 12.76 8.47 6.15
CA LYS A 84 12.10 9.60 6.82
C LYS A 84 11.89 10.78 5.86
N GLU A 85 12.90 11.05 5.03
CA GLU A 85 12.90 12.13 4.04
C GLU A 85 11.80 11.93 3.00
N ILE A 86 11.55 10.68 2.60
CA ILE A 86 10.47 10.35 1.67
C ILE A 86 9.11 10.42 2.38
N ALA A 87 9.00 9.92 3.63
CA ALA A 87 7.77 9.95 4.41
C ALA A 87 7.22 11.36 4.61
N GLU A 88 8.09 12.32 4.92
CA GLU A 88 7.73 13.71 5.15
C GLU A 88 7.01 14.33 3.94
N SER A 89 7.34 13.87 2.73
CA SER A 89 6.73 14.37 1.48
C SER A 89 5.30 13.91 1.23
N PHE A 90 4.76 13.00 2.06
CA PHE A 90 3.42 12.42 1.90
C PHE A 90 2.51 12.61 3.13
N LEU A 91 2.93 13.41 4.12
CA LEU A 91 2.21 13.61 5.39
C LEU A 91 0.79 14.19 5.23
N TYR A 92 0.51 14.87 4.11
CA TYR A 92 -0.78 15.53 3.85
C TYR A 92 -1.75 14.71 3.01
N THR A 93 -1.44 13.45 2.71
CA THR A 93 -2.36 12.55 2.00
C THR A 93 -3.54 12.18 2.91
N ASN A 94 -4.75 12.12 2.35
CA ASN A 94 -5.97 12.01 3.17
C ASN A 94 -6.39 10.57 3.46
N ASN A 95 -5.96 9.63 2.61
CA ASN A 95 -6.26 8.20 2.77
C ASN A 95 -5.18 7.33 2.13
N ALA A 96 -5.20 6.03 2.44
CA ALA A 96 -4.22 5.08 1.94
C ALA A 96 -4.18 4.96 0.41
N ARG A 97 -5.30 5.19 -0.27
CA ARG A 97 -5.39 5.12 -1.74
C ARG A 97 -4.68 6.30 -2.39
N GLU A 98 -4.97 7.51 -1.92
CA GLU A 98 -4.32 8.73 -2.39
C GLU A 98 -2.80 8.65 -2.18
N LEU A 99 -2.38 8.27 -0.97
CA LEU A 99 -0.99 8.01 -0.64
C LEU A 99 -0.35 7.03 -1.63
N TRP A 100 -1.01 5.90 -1.90
CA TRP A 100 -0.50 4.90 -2.82
C TRP A 100 -0.31 5.44 -4.24
N LEU A 101 -1.30 6.19 -4.74
CA LEU A 101 -1.27 6.75 -6.10
C LEU A 101 -0.18 7.80 -6.26
N GLU A 102 0.05 8.65 -5.26
CA GLU A 102 1.13 9.64 -5.30
C GLU A 102 2.51 8.99 -5.31
N ILE A 103 2.73 7.95 -4.49
CA ILE A 103 3.97 7.18 -4.48
C ILE A 103 4.20 6.52 -5.84
N GLU A 104 3.16 5.90 -6.41
CA GLU A 104 3.24 5.26 -7.73
C GLU A 104 3.50 6.27 -8.86
N ALA A 105 2.91 7.45 -8.79
CA ALA A 105 3.16 8.53 -9.75
C ALA A 105 4.61 9.02 -9.67
N ARG A 106 5.13 9.21 -8.46
CA ARG A 106 6.49 9.74 -8.23
C ARG A 106 7.60 8.74 -8.53
N PHE A 107 7.46 7.50 -8.09
CA PHE A 107 8.54 6.50 -8.16
C PHE A 107 8.27 5.35 -9.16
N GLY A 108 7.02 5.21 -9.62
CA GLY A 108 6.65 4.15 -10.54
C GLY A 108 7.14 4.36 -11.97
N GLN A 109 7.32 5.61 -12.42
CA GLN A 109 7.77 5.94 -13.78
C GLN A 109 9.27 5.69 -13.98
N SER A 110 10.09 6.02 -12.97
CA SER A 110 11.55 5.88 -12.97
C SER A 110 12.00 4.45 -13.29
N ASN A 111 11.17 3.46 -12.93
CA ASN A 111 11.47 2.04 -13.07
C ASN A 111 10.72 1.34 -14.21
N ARG A 112 9.88 2.04 -15.00
CA ARG A 112 9.21 1.43 -16.17
C ARG A 112 10.21 0.96 -17.23
N PRO A 113 11.21 1.76 -17.68
CA PRO A 113 12.15 1.31 -18.69
C PRO A 113 12.90 0.04 -18.29
N MET A 114 13.34 -0.03 -17.03
CA MET A 114 14.05 -1.19 -16.48
C MET A 114 13.17 -2.45 -16.45
N LEU A 115 11.89 -2.31 -16.06
CA LEU A 115 10.92 -3.41 -16.06
C LEU A 115 10.61 -3.91 -17.48
N TYR A 116 10.53 -3.00 -18.46
CA TYR A 116 10.36 -3.36 -19.87
C TYR A 116 11.59 -4.10 -20.40
N GLN A 117 12.80 -3.66 -20.07
CA GLN A 117 14.06 -4.33 -20.44
C GLN A 117 14.13 -5.75 -19.88
N LEU A 118 13.90 -5.92 -18.58
CA LEU A 118 13.86 -7.23 -17.90
C LEU A 118 12.83 -8.18 -18.53
N LYS A 119 11.61 -7.70 -18.81
CA LYS A 119 10.59 -8.52 -19.49
C LYS A 119 11.04 -8.96 -20.88
N ARG A 120 11.68 -8.06 -21.63
CA ARG A 120 12.12 -8.33 -23.00
C ARG A 120 13.30 -9.31 -23.03
N GLU A 121 14.24 -9.22 -22.09
CA GLU A 121 15.33 -10.18 -21.92
C GLU A 121 14.79 -11.58 -21.60
N ILE A 122 13.85 -11.70 -20.66
CA ILE A 122 13.20 -12.98 -20.34
C ILE A 122 12.48 -13.56 -21.57
N SER A 123 11.73 -12.75 -22.31
CA SER A 123 11.06 -13.17 -23.54
C SER A 123 12.01 -13.51 -24.69
N SER A 124 13.25 -13.01 -24.69
CA SER A 124 14.26 -13.37 -25.69
C SER A 124 15.04 -14.65 -25.36
N ILE A 125 14.86 -15.19 -24.16
CA ILE A 125 15.48 -16.45 -23.69
C ILE A 125 14.47 -17.62 -23.75
N SER A 126 13.19 -17.34 -24.06
CA SER A 126 12.14 -18.34 -24.31
C SER A 126 11.95 -18.57 -25.80
#